data_AF-A0A3D1JS14-F1
#
_entry.id   AF-A0A3D1JS14-F1
#
_cell.length_a   1.000
_cell.length_b   1.000
_cell.length_c   1.000
_cell.angle_alpha   90.00
_cell.angle_beta   90.00
_cell.angle_gamma   90.00
#
_symmetry.space_group_name_H-M   'P 1'
#
loop_
_entity.id
_entity.type
_entity.pdbx_description
1 polymer ?
#
loop_
_entity_poly.entity_id
_entity_poly.type
_entity_poly.pdbx_seq_one_letter_code
_entity_poly.pdbx_strand_id
1 'polypeptide(L)'
;MAIGADRAVLVETDAALEPLAVAKLMQHVAQKEGVKFAIFGKQAIDDDAGQTGQMFGALMGWAQASFASKVQFSGDTATITREIDGGLETLAMKLPAVITTDLRLNEPRFITLPNIMKAKKKPLEVIKAAELGIDIAPRTVTLHVSEPAARKAGIKVADTAELVKRLKEEAKVI
;
A
#
# COMPACT_ATOMS: atom_id res chain seq x y z
N MET A 1 -1.68 9.06 -14.34
CA MET A 1 -2.21 10.39 -14.75
C MET A 1 -3.58 10.35 -15.44
N ALA A 2 -3.88 9.35 -16.28
CA ALA A 2 -5.18 9.24 -16.99
C ALA A 2 -6.40 9.05 -16.06
N ILE A 3 -6.19 8.54 -14.85
CA ILE A 3 -7.23 8.40 -13.82
C ILE A 3 -7.58 9.73 -13.10
N GLY A 4 -6.80 10.79 -13.29
CA GLY A 4 -7.08 12.10 -12.69
C GLY A 4 -5.85 12.92 -12.30
N ALA A 5 -4.77 12.28 -11.83
CA ALA A 5 -3.59 12.99 -11.30
C ALA A 5 -3.02 14.06 -12.26
N ASP A 6 -2.75 15.25 -11.74
CA ASP A 6 -2.39 16.46 -12.51
C ASP A 6 -0.99 16.38 -13.15
N ARG A 7 -0.02 15.86 -12.39
CA ARG A 7 1.36 15.61 -12.82
C ARG A 7 1.92 14.37 -12.14
N ALA A 8 3.10 13.95 -12.54
CA ALA A 8 3.83 12.85 -11.93
C ALA A 8 5.30 13.22 -11.67
N VAL A 9 5.88 12.57 -10.67
CA VAL A 9 7.32 12.57 -10.40
C VAL A 9 7.77 11.11 -10.43
N LEU A 10 8.73 10.80 -11.28
CA LEU A 10 9.42 9.52 -11.31
C LEU A 10 10.78 9.69 -10.62
N VAL A 11 10.97 9.00 -9.50
CA VAL A 11 12.29 8.83 -8.90
C VAL A 11 12.92 7.59 -9.53
N GLU A 12 13.82 7.80 -10.49
CA GLU A 12 14.37 6.75 -11.35
C GLU A 12 15.57 6.06 -10.70
N THR A 13 15.53 4.73 -10.68
CA THR A 13 16.62 3.86 -10.26
C THR A 13 16.41 2.43 -10.77
N ASP A 14 17.51 1.73 -11.04
CA ASP A 14 17.51 0.30 -11.36
C ASP A 14 17.70 -0.57 -10.10
N ALA A 15 17.91 0.03 -8.93
CA ALA A 15 18.10 -0.69 -7.68
C ALA A 15 16.78 -1.29 -7.19
N ALA A 16 16.84 -2.51 -6.66
CA ALA A 16 15.74 -3.07 -5.87
C ALA A 16 15.64 -2.27 -4.55
N LEU A 17 14.46 -1.72 -4.27
CA LEU A 17 14.24 -0.86 -3.13
C LEU A 17 13.47 -1.58 -2.02
N GLU A 18 13.97 -1.47 -0.80
CA GLU A 18 13.22 -1.83 0.40
C GLU A 18 12.25 -0.70 0.80
N PRO A 19 11.18 -1.00 1.56
CA PRO A 19 10.21 -0.01 2.03
C PRO A 19 10.84 1.25 2.67
N LEU A 20 11.94 1.09 3.40
CA LEU A 20 12.67 2.21 4.02
C LEU A 20 13.27 3.15 2.97
N ALA A 21 13.89 2.61 1.92
CA ALA A 21 14.47 3.41 0.85
C ALA A 21 13.37 4.19 0.12
N VAL A 22 12.25 3.52 -0.20
CA VAL A 22 11.07 4.16 -0.80
C VAL A 22 10.54 5.28 0.09
N ALA A 23 10.39 5.04 1.40
CA ALA A 23 9.89 6.03 2.34
C ALA A 23 10.78 7.29 2.41
N LYS A 24 12.12 7.13 2.40
CA LYS A 24 13.06 8.26 2.36
C LYS A 24 12.98 9.06 1.04
N LEU A 25 12.90 8.36 -0.10
CA LEU A 25 12.76 9.00 -1.41
C LEU A 25 11.44 9.78 -1.50
N MET A 26 10.34 9.18 -1.03
CA MET A 26 9.04 9.84 -0.99
C MET A 26 9.01 11.01 -0.01
N GLN A 27 9.70 10.93 1.13
CA GLN A 27 9.88 12.07 2.05
C GLN A 27 10.51 13.26 1.33
N HIS A 28 11.59 13.05 0.58
CA HIS A 28 12.25 14.12 -0.16
C HIS A 28 11.31 14.77 -1.17
N VAL A 29 10.58 13.96 -1.95
CA VAL A 29 9.59 14.45 -2.92
C VAL A 29 8.47 15.22 -2.20
N ALA A 30 7.89 14.66 -1.14
CA ALA A 30 6.82 15.30 -0.38
C ALA A 30 7.22 16.67 0.20
N GLN A 31 8.45 16.79 0.71
CA GLN A 31 9.01 18.04 1.24
C GLN A 31 9.26 19.07 0.14
N LYS A 32 9.86 18.66 -0.98
CA LYS A 32 10.07 19.52 -2.15
C LYS A 32 8.76 20.09 -2.69
N GLU A 33 7.70 19.29 -2.65
CA GLU A 33 6.38 19.64 -3.18
C GLU A 33 5.46 20.34 -2.17
N GLY A 34 5.88 20.44 -0.89
CA GLY A 34 5.10 21.10 0.16
C GLY A 34 3.72 20.47 0.41
N VAL A 35 3.62 19.15 0.29
CA VAL A 35 2.33 18.46 0.44
C VAL A 35 1.82 18.52 1.88
N LYS A 36 0.50 18.62 2.05
CA LYS A 36 -0.15 18.66 3.37
C LYS A 36 -0.69 17.30 3.82
N PHE A 37 -0.70 16.31 2.94
CA PHE A 37 -1.01 14.93 3.26
C PHE A 37 -0.40 14.02 2.20
N ALA A 38 -0.22 12.75 2.54
CA ALA A 38 0.23 11.72 1.61
C ALA A 38 -0.69 10.51 1.68
N ILE A 39 -1.03 9.93 0.52
CA ILE A 39 -1.86 8.74 0.41
C ILE A 39 -1.02 7.62 -0.18
N PHE A 40 -0.95 6.50 0.52
CA PHE A 40 -0.29 5.27 0.09
C PHE A 40 -1.31 4.12 0.00
N GLY A 41 -0.98 3.06 -0.74
CA GLY A 41 -1.69 1.79 -0.57
C GLY A 41 -1.34 1.16 0.78
N LYS A 42 -2.20 0.24 1.27
CA LYS A 42 -1.94 -0.55 2.49
C LYS A 42 -0.63 -1.34 2.40
N GLN A 43 -0.45 -2.07 1.31
CA GLN A 43 0.70 -2.93 1.04
C GLN A 43 0.89 -3.03 -0.47
N ALA A 44 2.13 -3.28 -0.91
CA ALA A 44 2.40 -3.72 -2.26
C ALA A 44 2.25 -5.26 -2.30
N ILE A 45 1.74 -5.80 -3.39
CA ILE A 45 1.38 -7.24 -3.50
C ILE A 45 2.58 -8.11 -3.88
N ASP A 46 3.70 -7.50 -4.22
CA ASP A 46 4.95 -8.14 -4.59
C ASP A 46 5.84 -8.41 -3.37
N ASP A 47 5.93 -7.45 -2.44
CA ASP A 47 6.66 -7.60 -1.17
C ASP A 47 5.78 -8.00 0.03
N ASP A 48 4.46 -7.77 -0.06
CA ASP A 48 3.48 -7.94 1.03
C ASP A 48 3.91 -7.33 2.38
N ALA A 49 4.75 -6.29 2.34
CA ALA A 49 5.43 -5.79 3.53
C ALA A 49 4.51 -4.94 4.42
N GLY A 50 3.61 -4.17 3.80
CA GLY A 50 2.70 -3.26 4.52
C GLY A 50 3.42 -2.21 5.38
N GLN A 51 4.56 -1.68 4.91
CA GLN A 51 5.48 -0.88 5.73
C GLN A 51 5.68 0.58 5.27
N THR A 52 5.71 0.83 3.96
CA THR A 52 6.20 2.10 3.38
C THR A 52 5.47 3.33 3.92
N GLY A 53 4.13 3.30 4.01
CA GLY A 53 3.33 4.43 4.48
C GLY A 53 3.61 4.79 5.94
N GLN A 54 3.74 3.78 6.80
CA GLN A 54 4.05 3.98 8.22
C GLN A 54 5.49 4.46 8.44
N MET A 55 6.45 3.92 7.68
CA MET A 55 7.84 4.41 7.70
C MET A 55 7.92 5.87 7.24
N PHE A 56 7.21 6.23 6.15
CA PHE A 56 7.11 7.62 5.70
C PHE A 56 6.53 8.53 6.78
N GLY A 57 5.44 8.12 7.43
CA GLY A 57 4.84 8.86 8.54
C GLY A 57 5.83 9.10 9.68
N ALA A 58 6.58 8.08 10.07
CA ALA A 58 7.61 8.17 11.11
C ALA A 58 8.75 9.12 10.70
N LEU A 59 9.26 9.02 9.48
CA LEU A 59 10.31 9.89 8.95
C LEU A 59 9.88 11.37 8.89
N MET A 60 8.61 11.62 8.54
CA MET A 60 8.04 12.96 8.46
C MET A 60 7.60 13.53 9.83
N GLY A 61 7.51 12.68 10.87
CA GLY A 61 6.91 13.05 12.15
C GLY A 61 5.41 13.36 12.03
N TRP A 62 4.71 12.73 11.09
CA TRP A 62 3.30 12.99 10.80
C TRP A 62 2.37 12.01 11.51
N ALA A 63 1.15 12.45 11.80
CA ALA A 63 0.07 11.57 12.22
C ALA A 63 -0.23 10.55 11.10
N GLN A 64 -0.63 9.33 11.48
CA GLN A 64 -0.91 8.26 10.51
C GLN A 64 -2.28 7.62 10.75
N ALA A 65 -2.99 7.31 9.66
CA ALA A 65 -4.13 6.40 9.66
C ALA A 65 -3.90 5.31 8.61
N SER A 66 -3.60 4.10 9.06
CA SER A 66 -3.48 2.96 8.17
C SER A 66 -4.83 2.28 7.90
N PHE A 67 -4.93 1.56 6.79
CA PHE A 67 -6.09 0.72 6.46
C PHE A 67 -7.42 1.51 6.38
N ALA A 68 -7.35 2.74 5.87
CA ALA A 68 -8.49 3.62 5.75
C ALA A 68 -9.53 3.05 4.77
N SER A 69 -10.77 2.86 5.24
CA SER A 69 -11.95 2.53 4.43
C SER A 69 -12.89 3.73 4.23
N LYS A 70 -12.67 4.84 4.93
CA LYS A 70 -13.32 6.13 4.65
C LYS A 70 -12.43 7.30 5.04
N VAL A 71 -12.39 8.34 4.21
CA VAL A 71 -11.63 9.57 4.48
C VAL A 71 -12.52 10.79 4.24
N GLN A 72 -12.58 11.70 5.21
CA GLN A 72 -13.32 12.95 5.11
C GLN A 72 -12.43 14.11 5.57
N PHE A 73 -12.13 15.04 4.66
CA PHE A 73 -11.37 16.24 4.98
C PHE A 73 -12.31 17.37 5.41
N SER A 74 -11.93 18.10 6.46
CA SER A 74 -12.63 19.29 6.93
C SER A 74 -11.61 20.34 7.38
N GLY A 75 -11.32 21.30 6.50
CA GLY A 75 -10.30 22.33 6.75
C GLY A 75 -8.91 21.75 6.96
N ASP A 76 -8.36 21.95 8.16
CA ASP A 76 -7.05 21.46 8.59
C ASP A 76 -7.10 20.10 9.30
N THR A 77 -8.28 19.46 9.34
CA THR A 77 -8.48 18.15 9.95
C THR A 77 -8.98 17.12 8.95
N ALA A 78 -8.74 15.85 9.26
CA ALA A 78 -9.28 14.72 8.56
C ALA A 78 -9.89 13.72 9.56
N THR A 79 -11.09 13.24 9.25
CA THR A 79 -11.73 12.11 9.93
C THR A 79 -11.55 10.86 9.07
N ILE A 80 -10.91 9.84 9.61
CA ILE A 80 -10.60 8.59 8.92
C ILE A 80 -11.26 7.44 9.66
N THR A 81 -12.03 6.62 8.94
CA THR A 81 -12.46 5.31 9.42
C THR A 81 -11.52 4.24 8.88
N ARG A 82 -11.00 3.40 9.77
CA ARG A 82 -10.01 2.37 9.50
C ARG A 82 -10.59 0.99 9.77
N GLU A 83 -10.15 0.02 8.98
CA GLU A 83 -10.41 -1.40 9.23
C GLU A 83 -9.44 -1.91 10.30
N ILE A 84 -9.99 -2.54 11.34
CA ILE A 84 -9.25 -3.24 12.39
C ILE A 84 -9.82 -4.66 12.54
N ASP A 85 -9.11 -5.55 13.22
CA ASP A 85 -9.52 -6.96 13.32
C ASP A 85 -10.93 -7.14 13.91
N GLY A 86 -11.32 -6.28 14.86
CA GLY A 86 -12.63 -6.30 15.51
C GLY A 86 -13.73 -5.48 14.82
N GLY A 87 -13.47 -4.86 13.66
CA GLY A 87 -14.43 -3.99 12.97
C GLY A 87 -13.83 -2.68 12.50
N LEU A 88 -14.43 -1.56 12.92
CA LEU A 88 -14.05 -0.22 12.44
C LEU A 88 -13.62 0.68 13.59
N GLU A 89 -12.57 1.47 13.35
CA GLU A 89 -12.10 2.52 14.25
C GLU A 89 -12.17 3.86 13.52
N THR A 90 -12.68 4.92 14.17
CA THR A 90 -12.68 6.27 13.60
C THR A 90 -11.74 7.19 14.36
N LEU A 91 -10.80 7.78 13.63
CA LEU A 91 -9.81 8.72 14.14
C LEU A 91 -10.05 10.11 13.56
N ALA A 92 -9.76 11.13 14.36
CA ALA A 92 -9.64 12.51 13.89
C ALA A 92 -8.17 12.95 14.03
N MET A 93 -7.61 13.52 12.98
CA MET A 93 -6.22 14.00 12.97
C MET A 93 -6.09 15.35 12.29
N LYS A 94 -5.12 16.14 12.75
CA LYS A 94 -4.73 17.39 12.08
C LYS A 94 -3.79 17.08 10.92
N LEU A 95 -3.86 17.90 9.88
CA LEU A 95 -2.88 17.90 8.81
C LEU A 95 -1.60 18.64 9.29
N PRO A 96 -0.40 18.16 8.91
CA PRO A 96 -0.18 17.12 7.92
C PRO A 96 -0.25 15.68 8.43
N ALA A 97 -0.70 14.77 7.55
CA ALA A 97 -0.92 13.37 7.90
C ALA A 97 -0.61 12.41 6.74
N VAL A 98 -0.28 11.16 7.07
CA VAL A 98 -0.19 10.06 6.12
C VAL A 98 -1.38 9.12 6.26
N ILE A 99 -1.94 8.70 5.13
CA ILE A 99 -3.09 7.80 5.08
C ILE A 99 -2.70 6.59 4.21
N THR A 100 -2.88 5.37 4.71
CA THR A 100 -2.80 4.17 3.87
C THR A 100 -4.18 3.62 3.61
N THR A 101 -4.50 3.30 2.35
CA THR A 101 -5.87 2.97 1.94
C THR A 101 -6.09 1.46 1.91
N ASP A 102 -7.18 1.00 2.50
CA ASP A 102 -7.66 -0.37 2.33
C ASP A 102 -8.48 -0.51 1.02
N LEU A 103 -8.64 -1.75 0.56
CA LEU A 103 -9.47 -2.08 -0.62
C LEU A 103 -10.91 -1.60 -0.48
N ARG A 104 -11.44 -1.50 0.74
CA ARG A 104 -12.81 -1.04 1.01
C ARG A 104 -13.03 0.46 0.85
N LEU A 105 -11.98 1.25 0.61
CA LEU A 105 -12.09 2.71 0.54
C LEU A 105 -12.97 3.21 -0.61
N ASN A 106 -12.76 2.67 -1.81
CA ASN A 106 -13.49 3.07 -3.00
C ASN A 106 -13.35 2.02 -4.13
N GLU A 107 -14.11 2.23 -5.19
CA GLU A 107 -13.92 1.54 -6.47
C GLU A 107 -13.13 2.46 -7.43
N PRO A 108 -11.94 2.05 -7.90
CA PRO A 108 -11.18 2.81 -8.88
C PRO A 108 -11.96 2.99 -10.18
N ARG A 109 -12.05 4.23 -10.67
CA ARG A 109 -12.73 4.53 -11.94
C ARG A 109 -11.94 4.02 -13.15
N PHE A 110 -12.65 3.62 -14.20
CA PHE A 110 -12.04 3.26 -15.48
C PHE A 110 -11.46 4.47 -16.21
N ILE A 111 -10.37 4.23 -16.94
CA ILE A 111 -9.76 5.22 -17.84
C ILE A 111 -10.47 5.21 -19.20
N THR A 112 -10.62 6.39 -19.80
CA THR A 112 -11.15 6.54 -21.16
C THR A 112 -10.01 6.85 -22.13
N LEU A 113 -10.14 6.48 -23.40
CA LEU A 113 -9.16 6.80 -24.45
C LEU A 113 -8.81 8.30 -24.50
N PRO A 114 -9.76 9.26 -24.42
CA PRO A 114 -9.44 10.68 -24.34
C PRO A 114 -8.54 11.03 -23.14
N ASN A 115 -8.77 10.42 -21.97
CA ASN A 115 -7.96 10.68 -20.79
C ASN A 115 -6.54 10.12 -20.92
N ILE A 116 -6.36 8.99 -21.61
CA ILE A 116 -5.03 8.44 -21.92
C ILE A 116 -4.26 9.42 -22.80
N MET A 117 -4.90 9.97 -23.84
CA MET A 117 -4.25 10.94 -24.73
C MET A 117 -3.90 12.24 -24.03
N LYS A 118 -4.77 12.74 -23.13
CA LYS A 118 -4.46 13.90 -22.28
C LYS A 118 -3.31 13.61 -21.32
N ALA A 119 -3.26 12.42 -20.73
CA ALA A 119 -2.22 12.03 -19.79
C ALA A 119 -0.81 12.05 -20.39
N LYS A 120 -0.65 11.69 -21.68
CA LYS A 120 0.63 11.77 -22.38
C LYS A 120 1.23 13.18 -22.46
N LYS A 121 0.39 14.21 -22.31
CA LYS A 121 0.81 15.63 -22.35
C LYS A 121 1.00 16.23 -20.96
N LYS A 122 0.65 15.51 -19.89
CA LYS A 122 0.78 16.02 -18.51
C LYS A 122 2.24 16.02 -18.08
N PRO A 123 2.66 16.95 -17.19
CA PRO A 123 4.04 17.02 -16.75
C PRO A 123 4.47 15.73 -16.04
N LEU A 124 5.62 15.20 -16.45
CA LEU A 124 6.35 14.13 -15.79
C LEU A 124 7.74 14.65 -15.49
N GLU A 125 8.04 14.87 -14.22
CA GLU A 125 9.40 15.16 -13.77
C GLU A 125 10.11 13.84 -13.52
N VAL A 126 11.34 13.70 -14.01
CA VAL A 126 12.20 12.54 -13.74
C VAL A 126 13.38 13.02 -12.92
N ILE A 127 13.61 12.38 -11.78
CA ILE A 127 14.69 12.68 -10.85
C ILE A 127 15.47 11.39 -10.63
N LYS A 128 16.78 11.39 -10.86
CA LYS A 128 17.58 10.19 -10.59
C LYS A 128 17.79 10.02 -9.09
N ALA A 129 17.53 8.84 -8.54
CA ALA A 129 17.71 8.59 -7.12
C ALA A 129 19.14 8.88 -6.64
N ALA A 130 20.14 8.63 -7.50
CA ALA A 130 21.55 8.90 -7.23
C ALA A 130 21.86 10.39 -6.99
N GLU A 131 21.06 11.30 -7.54
CA GLU A 131 21.24 12.75 -7.40
C GLU A 131 20.69 13.30 -6.08
N LEU A 132 19.90 12.50 -5.35
CA LEU A 132 19.23 12.93 -4.12
C LEU A 132 20.10 12.81 -2.86
N GLY A 133 21.25 12.13 -2.94
CA GLY A 133 22.12 11.89 -1.79
C GLY A 133 21.47 11.05 -0.67
N ILE A 134 20.45 10.27 -1.02
CA ILE A 134 19.70 9.42 -0.08
C ILE A 134 20.28 8.00 -0.10
N ASP A 135 20.60 7.47 1.08
CA ASP A 135 21.00 6.07 1.24
C ASP A 135 19.82 5.13 0.95
N ILE A 136 19.90 4.47 -0.21
CA ILE A 136 18.99 3.44 -0.71
C ILE A 136 19.58 2.03 -0.61
N ALA A 137 20.72 1.85 0.08
CA ALA A 137 21.34 0.53 0.20
C ALA A 137 20.42 -0.43 0.97
N PRO A 138 20.30 -1.70 0.52
CA PRO A 138 19.49 -2.70 1.18
C PRO A 138 20.02 -2.98 2.59
N ARG A 139 19.10 -3.18 3.54
CA ARG A 139 19.40 -3.56 4.92
C ARG A 139 19.19 -5.04 5.19
N THR A 140 18.52 -5.73 4.27
CA THR A 140 18.26 -7.16 4.31
C THR A 140 18.86 -7.81 3.06
N VAL A 141 19.19 -9.09 3.18
CA VAL A 141 19.70 -9.90 2.06
C VAL A 141 18.80 -11.12 1.91
N THR A 142 18.15 -11.24 0.76
CA THR A 142 17.38 -12.44 0.41
C THR A 142 18.34 -13.58 0.12
N LEU A 143 18.40 -14.55 1.03
CA LEU A 143 19.28 -15.71 0.88
C LEU A 143 18.73 -16.75 -0.10
N HIS A 144 17.41 -16.91 -0.11
CA HIS A 144 16.76 -17.96 -0.88
C HIS A 144 15.27 -17.65 -1.09
N VAL A 145 14.75 -18.00 -2.27
CA VAL A 145 13.32 -17.96 -2.60
C VAL A 145 12.98 -19.32 -3.21
N SER A 146 11.93 -19.97 -2.71
CA SER A 146 11.41 -21.21 -3.27
C SER A 146 9.90 -21.18 -3.36
N GLU A 147 9.36 -21.96 -4.28
CA GLU A 147 7.93 -22.20 -4.36
C GLU A 147 7.41 -22.84 -3.07
N PRO A 148 6.22 -22.47 -2.59
CA PRO A 148 5.59 -23.14 -1.47
C PRO A 148 5.28 -24.60 -1.83
N ALA A 149 5.21 -25.47 -0.81
CA ALA A 149 4.87 -26.86 -1.03
C ALA A 149 3.51 -26.99 -1.75
N ALA A 150 3.48 -27.76 -2.84
CA ALA A 150 2.25 -28.02 -3.57
C ALA A 150 1.19 -28.65 -2.64
N ARG A 151 -0.04 -28.13 -2.68
CA ARG A 151 -1.15 -28.67 -1.89
C ARG A 151 -1.41 -30.11 -2.32
N LYS A 152 -1.44 -31.04 -1.35
CA LYS A 152 -1.82 -32.44 -1.62
C LYS A 152 -3.24 -32.50 -2.17
N ALA A 153 -3.49 -33.47 -3.06
CA ALA A 153 -4.82 -33.71 -3.60
C ALA A 153 -5.84 -33.92 -2.47
N GLY A 154 -6.96 -33.20 -2.55
CA GLY A 154 -8.09 -33.39 -1.65
C GLY A 154 -8.88 -34.65 -1.99
N ILE A 155 -9.79 -35.02 -1.08
CA ILE A 155 -10.71 -36.14 -1.26
C ILE A 155 -12.12 -35.57 -1.42
N LYS A 156 -12.89 -36.11 -2.37
CA LYS A 156 -14.33 -35.87 -2.46
C LYS A 156 -15.05 -36.92 -1.61
N VAL A 157 -15.92 -36.48 -0.71
CA VAL A 157 -16.75 -37.35 0.13
C VAL A 157 -18.16 -37.48 -0.45
N ALA A 158 -18.83 -38.58 -0.16
CA ALA A 158 -20.15 -38.87 -0.71
C ALA A 158 -21.26 -38.02 -0.07
N ASP A 159 -21.14 -37.70 1.21
CA ASP A 159 -22.14 -36.98 1.98
C ASP A 159 -21.57 -36.17 3.15
N THR A 160 -22.44 -35.45 3.85
CA THR A 160 -22.08 -34.59 4.99
C THR A 160 -21.68 -35.38 6.23
N ALA A 161 -22.17 -36.61 6.41
CA ALA A 161 -21.81 -37.45 7.56
C ALA A 161 -20.36 -37.94 7.43
N GLU A 162 -19.97 -38.36 6.23
CA GLU A 162 -18.59 -38.70 5.89
C GLU A 162 -17.67 -37.49 6.04
N LEU A 163 -18.10 -36.30 5.61
CA LEU A 163 -17.35 -35.06 5.82
C LEU A 163 -17.06 -34.83 7.30
N VAL A 164 -18.10 -34.82 8.16
CA VAL A 164 -17.95 -34.56 9.60
C VAL A 164 -17.07 -35.61 10.26
N LYS A 165 -17.24 -36.89 9.89
CA LYS A 165 -16.40 -37.98 10.40
C LYS A 165 -14.92 -37.73 10.09
N ARG A 166 -14.59 -37.44 8.82
CA ARG A 166 -13.20 -37.16 8.41
C ARG A 166 -12.64 -35.89 9.06
N LEU A 167 -13.45 -34.86 9.24
CA LEU A 167 -13.02 -33.64 9.91
C LEU A 167 -12.70 -33.86 11.40
N LYS A 168 -13.44 -34.73 12.09
CA LYS A 168 -13.17 -35.11 13.50
C LYS A 168 -11.98 -36.06 13.63
N GLU A 169 -11.95 -37.13 12.84
CA GLU A 169 -11.02 -38.24 13.03
C GLU A 169 -9.67 -38.00 12.34
N GLU A 170 -9.69 -37.54 11.08
CA GLU A 170 -8.48 -37.39 10.25
C GLU A 170 -7.89 -35.98 10.38
N ALA A 171 -8.70 -34.94 10.15
CA ALA A 171 -8.22 -33.55 10.13
C ALA A 171 -8.13 -32.91 11.52
N LYS A 172 -8.94 -33.37 12.49
CA LYS A 172 -9.01 -32.88 13.88
C LYS A 172 -9.23 -31.36 14.00
N VAL A 173 -10.14 -30.83 13.19
CA VAL A 173 -10.44 -29.38 13.13
C VAL A 173 -11.80 -29.02 13.74
N ILE A 174 -12.60 -30.02 14.14
CA ILE A 174 -13.90 -29.89 14.81
C ILE A 174 -14.09 -31.02 15.84
#